data_AF-A0A8R1DUZ9-F1
#
_entry.id   AF-A0A8R1DUZ9-F1
#
_cell.length_a   1.000
_cell.length_b   1.000
_cell.length_c   1.000
_cell.angle_alpha   90.00
_cell.angle_beta   90.00
_cell.angle_gamma   90.00
#
_symmetry.space_group_name_H-M   'P 1'
#
loop_
_entity.id
_entity.type
_entity.pdbx_description
1 polymer ?
#
loop_
_entity_poly.entity_id
_entity_poly.type
_entity_poly.pdbx_seq_one_letter_code
_entity_poly.pdbx_strand_id
1 'polypeptide(L)'
;MLRLYGNNLKSALESAVRFQSTGHKFQTKEEKKDGTTYVSMERVSDSRGARKEEELCSLCTCNVPVKLSYKDVLILEQFMRDDGTVLPRQLTGLCKKQQLRMERCVMQAYWSGLFGEKFGTEADRAGYKRFNRYWKHDMSMYQLETKERHGTWFYIKRYQTKNQPLFKNPLN
;
A
#
# COMPACT_ATOMS: atom_id res chain seq x y z
N MET A 1 -13.04 20.23 -0.80
CA MET A 1 -13.79 20.02 0.45
C MET A 1 -14.81 18.91 0.22
N LEU A 2 -14.47 17.65 0.51
CA LEU A 2 -15.42 16.52 0.50
C LEU A 2 -15.32 15.81 1.85
N ARG A 3 -16.42 15.88 2.59
CA ARG A 3 -16.65 15.28 3.90
C ARG A 3 -16.85 13.78 3.72
N LEU A 4 -15.94 12.96 4.26
CA LEU A 4 -16.19 11.55 4.44
C LEU A 4 -17.14 11.37 5.64
N TYR A 5 -18.43 11.21 5.35
CA TYR A 5 -19.40 10.66 6.29
C TYR A 5 -19.13 9.16 6.43
N GLY A 6 -18.65 8.80 7.62
CA GLY A 6 -18.27 7.44 7.96
C GLY A 6 -17.60 7.45 9.33
N ASN A 7 -18.35 7.87 10.35
CA ASN A 7 -17.89 7.94 11.74
C ASN A 7 -17.41 6.58 12.29
N ASN A 8 -17.63 5.49 11.55
CA ASN A 8 -17.20 4.14 11.91
C ASN A 8 -15.84 3.74 11.33
N LEU A 9 -15.42 4.31 10.19
CA LEU A 9 -14.10 4.04 9.61
C LEU A 9 -13.02 4.87 10.29
N LYS A 10 -13.31 6.13 10.60
CA LYS A 10 -12.40 6.97 11.42
C LYS A 10 -12.28 6.46 12.85
N SER A 11 -13.36 6.00 13.50
CA SER A 11 -13.27 5.44 14.86
C SER A 11 -12.65 4.04 14.88
N ALA A 12 -12.89 3.19 13.86
CA ALA A 12 -12.17 1.92 13.69
C ALA A 12 -10.68 2.15 13.37
N LEU A 13 -10.36 3.13 12.53
CA LEU A 13 -8.98 3.60 12.34
C LEU A 13 -8.45 4.24 13.62
N GLU A 14 -9.16 5.03 14.41
CA GLU A 14 -8.66 5.64 15.65
C GLU A 14 -8.50 4.61 16.79
N SER A 15 -9.27 3.52 16.78
CA SER A 15 -9.12 2.41 17.72
C SER A 15 -8.05 1.40 17.28
N ALA A 16 -7.83 1.21 15.98
CA ALA A 16 -6.72 0.44 15.40
C ALA A 16 -5.40 1.23 15.35
N VAL A 17 -5.49 2.55 15.14
CA VAL A 17 -4.50 3.63 15.28
C VAL A 17 -4.64 4.26 16.65
N ARG A 18 -5.08 3.50 17.66
CA ARG A 18 -4.29 3.52 18.89
C ARG A 18 -2.94 3.06 18.42
N PHE A 19 -2.13 4.04 18.05
CA PHE A 19 -0.72 3.96 17.84
C PHE A 19 -0.25 3.34 19.15
N GLN A 20 -0.27 2.01 19.21
CA GLN A 20 0.47 1.27 20.20
C GLN A 20 1.87 1.45 19.68
N SER A 21 2.37 2.66 19.92
CA SER A 21 3.76 2.82 20.24
C SER A 21 4.09 1.59 21.05
N THR A 22 5.15 0.91 20.67
CA THR A 22 5.96 0.13 21.60
C THR A 22 6.43 0.95 22.82
N GLY A 23 5.82 2.12 23.09
CA GLY A 23 5.89 2.87 24.31
C GLY A 23 5.15 2.12 25.41
N HIS A 24 5.90 1.85 26.47
CA HIS A 24 5.38 1.41 27.75
C HIS A 24 4.19 2.29 28.16
N LYS A 25 3.15 1.70 28.74
CA LYS A 25 2.12 2.49 29.43
C LYS A 25 2.79 3.13 30.65
N PHE A 26 2.66 4.43 30.79
CA PHE A 26 3.11 5.14 31.97
C PHE A 26 1.90 5.57 32.79
N GLN A 27 1.92 5.31 34.09
CA GLN A 27 0.97 5.88 35.03
C GLN A 27 1.68 6.98 35.81
N THR A 28 0.99 8.11 35.95
CA THR A 28 1.44 9.22 36.76
C THR A 28 1.01 8.99 38.20
N LYS A 29 1.97 8.95 39.13
CA LYS A 29 1.69 8.92 40.57
C LYS A 29 2.06 10.27 41.16
N GLU A 30 1.14 10.84 41.93
CA GLU A 30 1.35 12.10 42.63
C GLU A 30 1.47 11.85 44.13
N GLU A 31 2.56 12.30 44.73
CA GLU A 31 2.76 12.30 46.19
C GLU A 31 3.00 13.73 46.67
N LYS A 32 2.25 14.17 47.69
CA LYS A 32 2.46 15.48 48.34
C LYS A 32 3.13 15.29 49.69
N LYS A 33 4.32 15.87 49.86
CA LYS A 33 5.03 15.94 51.14
C LYS A 33 5.41 17.41 51.40
N ASP A 34 5.10 17.88 52.61
CA ASP A 34 5.51 19.19 53.12
C ASP A 34 5.26 20.37 52.16
N GLY A 35 4.07 20.40 51.54
CA GLY A 35 3.67 21.44 50.60
C GLY A 35 4.26 21.34 49.19
N THR A 36 5.14 20.37 48.93
CA THR A 36 5.74 20.10 47.61
C THR A 36 5.08 18.87 46.97
N THR A 37 4.66 18.99 45.69
CA THR A 37 4.01 17.90 44.95
C THR A 37 5.03 17.21 44.05
N TYR A 38 5.31 15.95 44.29
CA TYR A 38 6.18 15.11 43.48
C TYR A 38 5.35 14.29 42.51
N VAL A 39 5.61 14.47 41.23
CA VAL A 39 4.92 13.76 40.15
C VAL A 39 5.93 12.80 39.52
N SER A 40 5.74 11.50 39.71
CA SER A 40 6.60 10.46 39.14
C SER A 40 5.86 9.68 38.05
N MET A 41 6.62 9.19 37.06
CA MET A 41 6.09 8.39 35.96
C MET A 41 6.59 6.96 36.09
N GLU A 42 5.69 6.02 36.39
CA GLU A 42 6.02 4.60 36.49
C GLU A 42 5.56 3.84 35.25
N ARG A 43 6.40 2.90 34.79
CA ARG A 43 6.06 1.97 33.71
C ARG A 43 5.11 0.91 34.24
N VAL A 44 3.91 0.83 33.67
CA VAL A 44 2.96 -0.25 33.88
C VAL A 44 3.26 -1.35 32.87
N SER A 45 3.52 -2.57 33.35
CA SER A 45 3.56 -3.74 32.50
C SER A 45 2.15 -4.03 31.97
N ASP A 46 1.97 -4.05 30.65
CA ASP A 46 0.72 -4.52 30.06
C ASP A 46 0.61 -6.02 30.36
N SER A 47 -0.39 -6.43 31.14
CA SER A 47 -0.66 -7.83 31.51
C SER A 47 -1.11 -8.70 30.34
N ARG A 48 -1.40 -8.07 29.20
CA ARG A 48 -1.70 -8.72 27.94
C ARG A 48 -0.36 -9.02 27.27
N GLY A 49 0.09 -10.28 27.34
CA GLY A 49 1.34 -10.72 26.70
C GLY A 49 1.44 -10.34 25.22
N ALA A 50 2.61 -10.58 24.61
CA ALA A 50 2.87 -10.23 23.22
C ALA A 50 1.76 -10.76 22.27
N ARG A 51 0.93 -9.85 21.76
CA ARG A 51 -0.12 -10.19 20.79
C ARG A 51 0.52 -10.60 19.47
N LYS A 52 -0.09 -11.56 18.77
CA LYS A 52 0.38 -11.97 17.45
C LYS A 52 0.25 -10.81 16.46
N GLU A 53 1.21 -10.63 15.56
CA GLU A 53 1.20 -9.55 14.56
C GLU A 53 -0.08 -9.58 13.68
N GLU A 54 -0.64 -10.77 13.46
CA GLU A 54 -1.89 -10.97 12.71
C GLU A 54 -3.14 -10.45 13.43
N GLU A 55 -3.13 -10.42 14.77
CA GLU A 55 -4.23 -9.88 15.59
C GLU A 55 -4.15 -8.35 15.77
N LEU A 56 -3.03 -7.74 15.37
CA LEU A 56 -2.78 -6.31 15.49
C LEU A 56 -3.02 -5.56 14.17
N CYS A 57 -2.98 -6.26 13.04
CA CYS A 57 -3.12 -5.67 11.73
C CYS A 57 -4.55 -5.25 11.45
N SER A 58 -4.74 -3.98 11.07
CA SER A 58 -6.04 -3.41 10.70
C SER A 58 -6.72 -4.20 9.57
N LEU A 59 -6.00 -4.58 8.52
CA LEU A 59 -6.59 -5.33 7.41
C LEU A 59 -6.90 -6.80 7.71
N CYS A 60 -6.23 -7.41 8.72
CA CYS A 60 -6.51 -8.79 9.11
C CYS A 60 -7.64 -8.89 10.13
N THR A 61 -7.82 -7.86 10.96
CA THR A 61 -8.83 -7.82 12.03
C THR A 61 -10.17 -7.25 11.54
N CYS A 62 -10.15 -6.39 10.52
CA CYS A 62 -11.38 -5.92 9.89
C CYS A 62 -12.00 -7.02 9.02
N ASN A 63 -13.33 -7.17 9.11
CA ASN A 63 -14.15 -8.00 8.20
C ASN A 63 -14.27 -7.37 6.79
N VAL A 64 -13.17 -6.85 6.22
CA VAL A 64 -13.14 -6.41 4.82
C VAL A 64 -13.29 -7.65 3.94
N PRO A 65 -14.10 -7.62 2.86
CA PRO A 65 -14.36 -8.80 2.05
C PRO A 65 -13.07 -9.43 1.53
N VAL A 66 -12.76 -10.60 2.10
CA VAL A 66 -11.91 -11.75 1.73
C VAL A 66 -10.56 -11.49 1.04
N LYS A 67 -10.41 -10.54 0.10
CA LYS A 67 -9.18 -10.29 -0.65
C LYS A 67 -9.10 -8.85 -1.20
N LEU A 68 -8.25 -7.99 -0.61
CA LEU A 68 -7.85 -6.69 -1.19
C LEU A 68 -7.41 -6.85 -2.66
N SER A 69 -7.96 -6.02 -3.55
CA SER A 69 -7.66 -6.01 -4.97
C SER A 69 -7.05 -4.67 -5.40
N TYR A 70 -6.39 -4.63 -6.56
CA TYR A 70 -5.86 -3.38 -7.13
C TYR A 70 -6.96 -2.40 -7.59
N LYS A 71 -8.22 -2.86 -7.68
CA LYS A 71 -9.36 -2.03 -8.07
C LYS A 71 -9.86 -1.17 -6.91
N ASP A 72 -9.48 -1.50 -5.67
CA ASP A 72 -9.96 -0.84 -4.45
C ASP A 72 -9.16 0.45 -4.17
N VAL A 73 -9.12 1.35 -5.15
CA VAL A 73 -8.28 2.57 -5.18
C VAL A 73 -8.46 3.41 -3.91
N LEU A 74 -9.69 3.53 -3.40
CA LEU A 74 -10.00 4.33 -2.21
C LEU A 74 -9.35 3.79 -0.93
N ILE A 75 -9.12 2.48 -0.85
CA ILE A 75 -8.41 1.86 0.28
C ILE A 75 -6.91 2.02 0.05
N LEU A 76 -6.42 1.80 -1.17
CA LEU A 76 -5.00 1.93 -1.51
C LEU A 76 -4.48 3.35 -1.25
N GLU A 77 -5.23 4.39 -1.64
CA GLU A 77 -4.85 5.79 -1.42
C GLU A 77 -4.66 6.14 0.08
N GLN A 78 -5.34 5.44 0.99
CA GLN A 78 -5.18 5.66 2.44
C GLN A 78 -3.81 5.23 2.96
N PHE A 79 -3.15 4.28 2.28
CA PHE A 79 -1.84 3.76 2.65
C PHE A 79 -0.70 4.35 1.81
N MET A 80 -0.99 5.38 1.00
CA MET A 80 -0.04 6.03 0.11
C MET A 80 0.25 7.47 0.57
N ARG A 81 1.42 7.98 0.19
CA ARG A 81 1.75 9.41 0.24
C ARG A 81 1.24 10.12 -0.99
N ASP A 82 1.28 11.45 -0.96
CA ASP A 82 0.95 12.31 -2.11
C ASP A 82 1.84 12.04 -3.33
N ASP A 83 3.06 11.54 -3.12
CA ASP A 83 4.00 11.15 -4.19
C ASP A 83 3.64 9.81 -4.86
N GLY A 84 2.67 9.06 -4.32
CA GLY A 84 2.32 7.71 -4.79
C GLY A 84 3.18 6.59 -4.19
N THR A 85 4.06 6.89 -3.24
CA THR A 85 4.84 5.89 -2.50
C THR A 85 4.01 5.29 -1.36
N VAL A 86 4.12 3.97 -1.15
CA VAL A 86 3.40 3.29 -0.05
C VAL A 86 4.06 3.63 1.28
N LEU A 87 3.25 3.89 2.31
CA LEU A 87 3.72 4.16 3.66
C LEU A 87 4.48 2.94 4.23
N PRO A 88 5.55 3.19 5.02
CA PRO A 88 6.35 2.12 5.61
C PRO A 88 5.53 1.34 6.67
N ARG A 89 5.86 0.06 6.86
CA ARG A 89 5.13 -0.86 7.76
C ARG A 89 4.97 -0.33 9.19
N GLN A 90 5.97 0.39 9.69
CA GLN A 90 5.96 0.98 11.04
C GLN A 90 4.82 2.00 11.22
N LEU A 91 4.40 2.67 10.15
CA LEU A 91 3.32 3.64 10.16
C LEU A 91 1.98 3.00 9.79
N THR A 92 1.97 2.06 8.86
CA THR A 92 0.72 1.41 8.41
C THR A 92 0.16 0.42 9.43
N GLY A 93 1.03 -0.16 10.28
CA GLY A 93 0.63 -1.15 11.29
C GLY A 93 0.15 -2.49 10.68
N LEU A 94 0.45 -2.74 9.41
CA LEU A 94 0.05 -3.96 8.72
C LEU A 94 0.99 -5.14 8.99
N CYS A 95 0.47 -6.36 8.95
CA CYS A 95 1.32 -7.56 8.91
C CYS A 95 2.26 -7.49 7.70
N LYS A 96 3.43 -8.11 7.81
CA LYS A 96 4.34 -8.29 6.65
C LYS A 96 3.63 -8.83 5.40
N LYS A 97 2.76 -9.83 5.54
CA LYS A 97 2.00 -10.41 4.41
C LYS A 97 1.08 -9.39 3.74
N GLN A 98 0.36 -8.60 4.53
CA GLN A 98 -0.59 -7.61 4.03
C GLN A 98 0.12 -6.39 3.45
N GLN A 99 1.23 -5.96 4.06
CA GLN A 99 2.07 -4.89 3.54
C GLN A 99 2.57 -5.23 2.13
N LEU A 100 3.14 -6.42 1.93
CA LEU A 100 3.60 -6.87 0.62
C LEU A 100 2.46 -6.98 -0.40
N ARG A 101 1.27 -7.39 0.06
CA ARG A 101 0.08 -7.44 -0.79
C ARG A 101 -0.39 -6.04 -1.20
N MET A 102 -0.41 -5.10 -0.25
CA MET A 102 -0.74 -3.69 -0.48
C MET A 102 0.19 -3.09 -1.54
N GLU A 103 1.50 -3.28 -1.38
CA GLU A 103 2.51 -2.81 -2.33
C GLU A 103 2.27 -3.36 -3.75
N ARG A 104 1.99 -4.66 -3.88
CA ARG A 104 1.63 -5.26 -5.18
C ARG A 104 0.36 -4.67 -5.77
N CYS A 105 -0.70 -4.51 -4.97
CA CYS A 105 -1.95 -3.93 -5.45
C CYS A 105 -1.77 -2.47 -5.89
N VAL A 106 -0.97 -1.67 -5.19
CA VAL A 106 -0.62 -0.30 -5.59
C VAL A 106 0.13 -0.28 -6.92
N MET A 107 1.15 -1.14 -7.08
CA MET A 107 1.87 -1.25 -8.36
C MET A 107 0.96 -1.67 -9.51
N GLN A 108 0.06 -2.62 -9.26
CA GLN A 108 -0.93 -3.07 -10.24
C GLN A 108 -1.86 -1.93 -10.65
N ALA A 109 -2.41 -1.20 -9.67
CA ALA A 109 -3.31 -0.08 -9.90
C ALA A 109 -2.63 1.06 -10.69
N TYR A 110 -1.37 1.34 -10.36
CA TYR A 110 -0.55 2.32 -11.08
C TYR A 110 -0.37 1.95 -12.55
N TRP A 111 0.05 0.72 -12.84
CA TRP A 111 0.22 0.25 -14.22
C TRP A 111 -1.09 0.06 -14.98
N SER A 112 -2.21 -0.15 -14.27
CA SER A 112 -3.55 -0.18 -14.85
C SER A 112 -4.11 1.24 -15.12
N GLY A 113 -3.42 2.30 -14.69
CA GLY A 113 -3.85 3.68 -14.87
C GLY A 113 -5.00 4.11 -13.95
N LEU A 114 -5.25 3.39 -12.85
CA LEU A 114 -6.40 3.65 -11.97
C LEU A 114 -6.23 4.90 -11.10
N PHE A 115 -5.00 5.39 -10.90
CA PHE A 115 -4.73 6.63 -10.16
C PHE A 115 -4.78 7.90 -11.03
N GLY A 116 -5.15 7.78 -12.31
CA GLY A 116 -5.20 8.91 -13.23
C GLY A 116 -3.84 9.57 -13.43
N GLU A 117 -3.80 10.90 -13.40
CA GLU A 117 -2.59 11.71 -13.58
C GLU A 117 -1.84 12.02 -12.27
N LYS A 118 -2.39 11.63 -11.11
CA LYS A 118 -1.90 12.06 -9.79
C LYS A 118 -0.43 11.72 -9.52
N PHE A 119 0.00 10.50 -9.83
CA PHE A 119 1.30 9.97 -9.40
C PHE A 119 2.26 9.67 -10.56
N GLY A 120 1.81 9.80 -11.81
CA GLY A 120 2.54 9.22 -12.96
C GLY A 120 3.07 10.22 -13.97
N THR A 121 4.33 10.06 -14.34
CA THR A 121 5.00 10.87 -15.37
C THR A 121 4.67 10.37 -16.79
N GLU A 122 4.83 11.23 -17.81
CA GLU A 122 4.64 10.84 -19.23
C GLU A 122 5.51 9.64 -19.62
N ALA A 123 6.71 9.55 -19.03
CA ALA A 123 7.64 8.43 -19.25
C ALA A 123 7.07 7.08 -18.78
N ASP A 124 6.29 7.08 -17.70
CA ASP A 124 5.65 5.87 -17.17
C ASP A 124 4.52 5.37 -18.07
N ARG A 125 3.99 6.25 -18.93
CA ARG A 125 3.00 5.95 -19.95
C ARG A 125 3.61 5.88 -21.36
N ALA A 126 4.92 5.69 -21.52
CA ALA A 126 5.55 5.63 -22.85
C ALA A 126 5.70 4.20 -23.40
N GLY A 127 5.73 4.06 -24.73
CA GLY A 127 6.00 2.80 -25.43
C GLY A 127 4.96 1.71 -25.15
N TYR A 128 5.42 0.49 -24.84
CA TYR A 128 4.53 -0.65 -24.56
C TYR A 128 3.71 -0.48 -23.27
N LYS A 129 4.07 0.47 -22.40
CA LYS A 129 3.32 0.78 -21.18
C LYS A 129 2.01 1.54 -21.44
N ARG A 130 1.78 2.01 -22.68
CA ARG A 130 0.54 2.69 -23.11
C ARG A 130 -0.68 1.79 -23.15
N PHE A 131 -0.49 0.48 -23.30
CA PHE A 131 -1.58 -0.45 -23.47
C PHE A 131 -2.24 -0.78 -22.12
N ASN A 132 -3.57 -0.87 -22.13
CA ASN A 132 -4.35 -1.23 -20.96
C ASN A 132 -3.89 -2.57 -20.38
N ARG A 133 -3.51 -2.56 -19.10
CA ARG A 133 -3.07 -3.74 -18.36
C ARG A 133 -4.04 -4.03 -17.24
N TYR A 134 -4.51 -5.27 -17.15
CA TYR A 134 -5.39 -5.72 -16.09
C TYR A 134 -4.86 -7.00 -15.45
N TRP A 135 -5.14 -7.15 -14.17
CA TRP A 135 -4.66 -8.26 -13.35
C TRP A 135 -5.83 -9.10 -12.84
N LYS A 136 -5.61 -10.41 -12.68
CA LYS A 136 -6.59 -11.33 -12.06
C LYS A 136 -6.42 -11.36 -10.54
N HIS A 137 -5.17 -11.47 -10.07
CA HIS A 137 -4.80 -11.57 -8.66
C HIS A 137 -3.57 -10.70 -8.34
N ASP A 138 -3.29 -10.48 -7.06
CA ASP A 138 -2.12 -9.72 -6.59
C ASP A 138 -0.79 -10.38 -7.02
N MET A 139 -0.78 -11.70 -7.15
CA MET A 139 0.38 -12.47 -7.64
C MET A 139 0.48 -12.57 -9.16
N SER A 140 -0.51 -12.08 -9.93
CA SER A 140 -0.49 -12.18 -11.40
C SER A 140 0.68 -11.46 -12.05
N MET A 141 1.35 -10.56 -11.34
CA MET A 141 2.58 -9.93 -11.80
C MET A 141 3.73 -10.92 -12.00
N TYR A 142 3.76 -12.02 -11.23
CA TYR A 142 4.82 -13.03 -11.26
C TYR A 142 4.42 -14.30 -12.02
N GLN A 143 3.17 -14.40 -12.46
CA GLN A 143 2.69 -15.55 -13.22
C GLN A 143 3.22 -15.47 -14.65
N LEU A 144 4.18 -16.31 -14.97
CA LEU A 144 4.63 -16.52 -16.35
C LEU A 144 3.63 -17.45 -17.03
N GLU A 145 2.83 -16.92 -17.96
CA GLU A 145 2.00 -17.74 -18.85
C GLU A 145 2.79 -18.03 -20.14
N THR A 146 3.14 -19.29 -20.34
CA THR A 146 3.68 -19.75 -21.63
C THR A 146 2.53 -19.80 -22.64
N LYS A 147 2.53 -18.90 -23.61
CA LYS A 147 1.56 -18.91 -24.71
C LYS A 147 2.06 -19.86 -25.79
N GLU A 148 1.65 -21.13 -25.72
CA GLU A 148 1.90 -22.08 -26.79
C GLU A 148 1.02 -21.72 -28.00
N ARG A 149 1.62 -21.11 -29.01
CA ARG A 149 0.98 -20.78 -30.28
C ARG A 149 1.50 -21.78 -31.31
N HIS A 150 0.65 -22.65 -31.81
CA HIS A 150 1.04 -23.59 -32.84
C HIS A 150 1.43 -22.81 -34.12
N GLY A 151 2.71 -22.91 -34.52
CA GLY A 151 3.21 -22.40 -35.81
C GLY A 151 3.68 -20.94 -35.91
N THR A 152 3.82 -20.18 -34.82
CA THR A 152 4.33 -18.79 -34.94
C THR A 152 5.82 -18.70 -34.66
N TRP A 153 6.63 -18.47 -35.71
CA TRP A 153 7.99 -17.96 -35.59
C TRP A 153 8.02 -16.78 -34.60
N PHE A 154 9.04 -16.72 -33.74
CA PHE A 154 9.20 -15.77 -32.64
C PHE A 154 9.24 -14.30 -33.10
N TYR A 155 8.10 -13.71 -33.46
CA TYR A 155 8.01 -12.27 -33.69
C TYR A 155 7.71 -11.57 -32.37
N ILE A 156 8.75 -11.08 -31.70
CA ILE A 156 8.57 -10.06 -30.66
C ILE A 156 8.10 -8.80 -31.40
N LYS A 157 6.80 -8.50 -31.38
CA LYS A 157 6.26 -7.24 -31.91
C LYS A 157 6.90 -6.07 -31.16
N ARG A 158 7.93 -5.46 -31.75
CA ARG A 158 8.51 -4.20 -31.28
C ARG A 158 7.56 -3.09 -31.71
N TYR A 159 6.79 -2.55 -30.78
CA TYR A 159 5.99 -1.36 -31.03
C TYR A 159 6.93 -0.19 -31.33
N GLN A 160 6.67 0.59 -32.39
CA GLN A 160 7.39 1.83 -32.66
C GLN A 160 7.25 2.75 -31.43
N THR A 161 8.35 2.96 -30.71
CA THR A 161 8.42 4.04 -29.74
C THR A 161 8.57 5.33 -30.56
N LYS A 162 7.66 6.29 -30.39
CA LYS A 162 7.64 7.56 -31.17
C LYS A 162 8.96 8.37 -31.11
N ASN A 163 9.92 7.97 -30.28
CA ASN A 163 11.21 8.62 -30.06
C ASN A 163 12.42 7.87 -30.66
N GLN A 164 12.22 6.87 -31.52
CA GLN A 164 13.34 6.28 -32.27
C GLN A 164 13.54 7.06 -33.58
N PRO A 165 14.73 7.65 -33.84
CA PRO A 165 15.04 8.09 -35.19
C PRO A 165 15.00 6.85 -36.09
N LEU A 166 14.10 6.86 -37.08
CA LEU A 166 14.11 5.86 -38.14
C LEU A 166 15.47 6.02 -38.83
N PHE A 167 16.35 5.03 -38.69
CA PHE A 167 17.58 4.99 -39.50
C PHE A 167 17.14 5.06 -40.96
N LYS A 168 17.46 6.17 -41.63
CA LYS A 168 17.23 6.29 -43.07
C LYS A 168 18.10 5.24 -43.73
N ASN A 169 17.48 4.42 -44.57
CA ASN A 169 18.17 3.38 -45.31
C ASN A 169 19.22 4.08 -46.20
N PRO A 170 20.52 3.75 -46.11
CA PRO A 170 21.57 4.49 -46.81
C PRO A 170 21.56 4.31 -48.34
N LEU A 171 20.54 3.66 -48.89
CA LEU A 171 20.38 3.33 -50.31
C LEU A 171 19.15 4.01 -50.96
N ASN A 172 18.50 4.95 -50.27
CA ASN A 172 17.48 5.84 -50.84
C ASN A 172 17.86 7.31 -50.65
#